data_AF-A0A4R9K2B0-F1
#
_entry.id   AF-A0A4R9K2B0-F1
#
_cell.length_a   1.000
_cell.length_b   1.000
_cell.length_c   1.000
_cell.angle_alpha   90.00
_cell.angle_beta   90.00
_cell.angle_gamma   90.00
#
_symmetry.space_group_name_H-M   'P 1'
#
loop_
_entity.id
_entity.type
_entity.pdbx_description
1 polymer ?
#
loop_
_entity_poly.entity_id
_entity_poly.type
_entity_poly.pdbx_seq_one_letter_code
_entity_poly.pdbx_strand_id
1 'polypeptide(L)'
;MNFLDKLLKTIDLWVPDERQVMLDKGKDFEKYVISKFDKKYFTIVDWTRDHNINSSGRLVESNLNPDLKIRYNPTKDLFAVECKFRSNPVKSSKINDYVVNWSKPEQIKRYSDFMSRERIPVFIVIGLSGEPRSPEYMFCLPLTSAPYPEIFPSVLDKFERDPRKNFFWQNGILK
;
A
#
# COMPACT_ATOMS: atom_id res chain seq x y z
N MET A 1 7.05 -36.15 26.70
CA MET A 1 6.54 -35.58 25.44
C MET A 1 6.55 -36.67 24.40
N ASN A 2 5.37 -37.05 23.93
CA ASN A 2 5.21 -38.06 22.89
C ASN A 2 5.51 -37.46 21.49
N PHE A 3 5.51 -38.30 20.45
CA PHE A 3 5.78 -37.86 19.07
C PHE A 3 4.75 -36.85 18.55
N LEU A 4 3.47 -37.01 18.94
CA LEU A 4 2.39 -36.08 18.59
C LEU A 4 2.58 -34.71 19.23
N ASP A 5 3.06 -34.63 20.47
CA ASP A 5 3.34 -33.36 21.16
C ASP A 5 4.47 -32.59 20.47
N LYS A 6 5.52 -33.30 20.02
CA LYS A 6 6.60 -32.70 19.23
C LYS A 6 6.07 -32.21 17.88
N LEU A 7 5.26 -33.01 17.21
CA LEU A 7 4.67 -32.67 15.91
C LEU A 7 3.77 -31.44 16.02
N LEU A 8 2.87 -31.39 17.01
CA LEU A 8 1.97 -30.25 17.26
C LEU A 8 2.76 -28.99 17.61
N LYS A 9 3.81 -29.10 18.42
CA LYS A 9 4.68 -27.97 18.76
C LYS A 9 5.47 -27.46 17.56
N THR A 10 5.90 -28.36 16.66
CA THR A 10 6.54 -28.00 15.39
C THR A 10 5.55 -27.34 14.42
N ILE A 11 4.29 -27.79 14.40
CA ILE A 11 3.22 -27.18 13.60
C ILE A 11 2.90 -25.77 14.12
N ASP A 12 2.71 -25.59 15.43
CA ASP A 12 2.49 -24.27 16.06
C ASP A 12 3.67 -23.31 15.82
N LEU A 13 4.91 -23.81 15.81
CA LEU A 13 6.09 -23.04 15.42
C LEU A 13 6.11 -22.67 13.92
N TRP A 14 5.39 -23.42 13.08
CA TRP A 14 5.31 -23.23 11.63
C TRP A 14 4.08 -22.46 11.17
N VAL A 15 3.06 -22.26 12.03
CA VAL A 15 1.94 -21.37 11.72
C VAL A 15 2.50 -19.95 11.66
N PRO A 16 2.59 -19.34 10.47
CA PRO A 16 3.16 -18.01 10.37
C PRO A 16 2.17 -17.03 11.02
N ASP A 17 2.69 -16.15 11.88
CA ASP A 17 1.92 -15.05 12.45
C ASP A 17 1.20 -14.30 11.32
N GLU A 18 -0.14 -14.27 11.33
CA GLU A 18 -0.95 -13.65 10.28
C GLU A 18 -0.50 -12.21 10.01
N ARG A 19 -0.04 -11.51 11.06
CA ARG A 19 0.52 -10.16 10.93
C ARG A 19 1.79 -10.14 10.11
N GLN A 20 2.70 -11.08 10.34
CA GLN A 20 3.92 -11.22 9.56
C GLN A 20 3.60 -11.51 8.08
N VAL A 21 2.64 -12.40 7.81
CA VAL A 21 2.17 -12.68 6.45
C VAL A 21 1.61 -11.42 5.77
N MET A 22 0.79 -10.64 6.48
CA MET A 22 0.26 -9.38 5.96
C MET A 22 1.34 -8.35 5.68
N LEU A 23 2.34 -8.24 6.56
CA LEU A 23 3.50 -7.35 6.39
C LEU A 23 4.33 -7.76 5.17
N ASP A 24 4.57 -9.05 4.99
CA ASP A 24 5.34 -9.56 3.85
C ASP A 24 4.60 -9.37 2.53
N LYS A 25 3.28 -9.57 2.51
CA LYS A 25 2.43 -9.22 1.36
C LYS A 25 2.51 -7.73 1.03
N GLY A 26 2.48 -6.86 2.04
CA GLY A 26 2.66 -5.41 1.86
C GLY A 26 4.00 -5.06 1.21
N LYS A 27 5.10 -5.57 1.78
CA LYS A 27 6.47 -5.34 1.25
C LYS A 27 6.65 -5.85 -0.17
N ASP A 28 6.06 -7.00 -0.49
CA ASP A 28 6.12 -7.55 -1.84
C ASP A 28 5.34 -6.71 -2.85
N PHE A 29 4.18 -6.19 -2.44
CA PHE A 29 3.42 -5.26 -3.26
C PHE A 29 4.15 -3.92 -3.46
N GLU A 30 4.77 -3.35 -2.42
CA GLU A 30 5.61 -2.15 -2.54
C GLU A 30 6.73 -2.33 -3.57
N LYS A 31 7.46 -3.46 -3.50
CA LYS A 31 8.51 -3.80 -4.47
C LYS A 31 7.96 -3.93 -5.88
N TYR A 32 6.77 -4.51 -6.03
CA TYR A 32 6.09 -4.61 -7.31
C TYR A 32 5.76 -3.22 -7.87
N VAL A 33 5.18 -2.34 -7.07
CA VAL A 33 4.87 -0.95 -7.45
C VAL A 33 6.14 -0.20 -7.84
N ILE A 34 7.22 -0.31 -7.06
CA ILE A 34 8.55 0.25 -7.38
C ILE A 34 9.02 -0.21 -8.77
N SER A 35 8.86 -1.49 -9.10
CA SER A 35 9.30 -2.04 -10.39
C SER A 35 8.60 -1.42 -11.60
N LYS A 36 7.44 -0.78 -11.40
CA LYS A 36 6.66 -0.11 -12.45
C LYS A 36 7.10 1.34 -12.69
N PHE A 37 8.01 1.88 -11.89
CA PHE A 37 8.62 3.18 -12.12
C PHE A 37 9.90 3.01 -12.94
N ASP A 38 9.88 3.45 -14.20
CA ASP A 38 11.06 3.43 -15.06
C ASP A 38 12.15 4.37 -14.50
N LYS A 39 13.32 3.80 -14.18
CA LYS A 39 14.47 4.50 -13.59
C LYS A 39 14.98 5.67 -14.43
N LYS A 40 14.71 5.68 -15.75
CA LYS A 40 15.03 6.83 -16.61
C LYS A 40 14.24 8.06 -16.19
N TYR A 41 12.97 7.87 -15.85
CA TYR A 41 12.02 8.94 -15.58
C TYR A 41 11.78 9.20 -14.10
N PHE A 42 12.03 8.23 -13.23
CA PHE A 42 11.70 8.34 -11.81
C PHE A 42 12.89 8.03 -10.91
N THR A 43 12.99 8.80 -9.83
CA THR A 43 13.94 8.56 -8.72
C THR A 43 13.17 8.35 -7.43
N ILE A 44 13.41 7.25 -6.73
CA ILE A 44 12.91 7.04 -5.36
C ILE A 44 13.75 7.90 -4.42
N VAL A 45 13.14 8.92 -3.84
CA VAL A 45 13.77 9.88 -2.92
C VAL A 45 13.75 9.35 -1.50
N ASP A 46 12.65 8.70 -1.12
CA ASP A 46 12.49 8.05 0.17
C ASP A 46 11.69 6.75 0.02
N TRP A 47 12.02 5.76 0.84
CA TRP A 47 11.31 4.49 0.94
C TRP A 47 11.28 4.06 2.40
N THR A 48 10.09 4.11 2.99
CA THR A 48 9.82 3.72 4.37
C THR A 48 9.95 2.20 4.52
N ARG A 49 11.09 1.71 5.02
CA ARG A 49 11.43 0.28 5.02
C ARG A 49 11.06 -0.48 6.30
N ASP A 50 10.84 0.23 7.41
CA ASP A 50 10.79 -0.40 8.73
C ASP A 50 9.38 -0.38 9.35
N HIS A 51 8.47 -1.19 8.82
CA HIS A 51 7.15 -1.36 9.45
C HIS A 51 7.19 -2.15 10.78
N ASN A 52 8.37 -2.61 11.24
CA ASN A 52 8.51 -3.39 12.46
C ASN A 52 8.63 -2.47 13.68
N ILE A 53 7.49 -2.02 14.19
CA ILE A 53 7.39 -1.20 15.41
C ILE A 53 7.92 -1.91 16.69
N ASN A 54 8.23 -3.21 16.65
CA ASN A 54 8.18 -4.04 17.87
C ASN A 54 9.49 -4.58 18.43
N SER A 55 10.67 -4.37 17.83
CA SER A 55 11.93 -4.89 18.40
C SER A 55 12.61 -3.93 19.38
N SER A 56 12.34 -2.62 19.32
CA SER A 56 12.98 -1.62 20.19
C SER A 56 12.00 -0.77 21.02
N GLY A 57 10.69 -0.89 20.79
CA GLY A 57 9.65 -0.08 21.45
C GLY A 57 9.66 1.41 21.07
N ARG A 58 10.48 1.81 20.10
CA ARG A 58 10.59 3.19 19.64
C ARG A 58 9.71 3.44 18.42
N LEU A 59 9.00 4.56 18.44
CA LEU A 59 8.32 5.08 17.26
C LEU A 59 9.35 5.69 16.31
N VAL A 60 9.39 5.20 15.07
CA VAL A 60 10.13 5.84 13.98
C VAL A 60 9.13 6.70 13.22
N GLU A 61 9.27 8.02 13.26
CA GLU A 61 8.28 8.95 12.69
C GLU A 61 8.10 8.79 11.17
N SER A 62 9.16 8.41 10.43
CA SER A 62 9.05 8.17 8.99
C SER A 62 8.09 7.02 8.65
N ASN A 63 7.85 6.08 9.58
CA ASN A 63 6.85 5.02 9.41
C ASN A 63 5.41 5.53 9.38
N LEU A 64 5.20 6.81 9.69
CA LEU A 64 3.89 7.45 9.64
C LEU A 64 3.62 8.15 8.31
N ASN A 65 4.66 8.33 7.48
CA ASN A 65 4.58 8.93 6.15
C ASN A 65 4.14 7.89 5.11
N PRO A 66 3.74 8.31 3.89
CA PRO A 66 3.50 7.37 2.81
C PRO A 66 4.73 6.49 2.51
N ASP A 67 4.50 5.28 2.00
CA ASP A 67 5.57 4.30 1.76
C ASP A 67 6.73 4.83 0.88
N LEU A 68 6.42 5.64 -0.14
CA LEU A 68 7.39 6.15 -1.11
C LEU A 68 7.27 7.67 -1.29
N LYS A 69 8.42 8.34 -1.41
CA LYS A 69 8.54 9.69 -2.00
C LYS A 69 9.31 9.58 -3.30
N ILE A 70 8.74 10.04 -4.39
CA ILE A 70 9.27 9.85 -5.75
C ILE A 70 9.43 11.20 -6.43
N ARG A 71 10.49 11.32 -7.22
CA ARG A 71 10.74 12.46 -8.12
C ARG A 71 10.56 12.04 -9.57
N TYR A 72 9.77 12.79 -10.33
CA TYR A 72 9.78 12.71 -11.78
C TYR A 72 10.96 13.54 -12.33
N ASN A 73 11.91 12.87 -12.96
CA ASN A 73 13.21 13.45 -13.35
C ASN A 73 13.11 14.61 -14.35
N PRO A 74 12.21 14.61 -15.35
CA PRO A 74 12.12 15.69 -16.34
C PRO A 74 11.71 17.05 -15.76
N THR A 75 10.70 17.11 -14.89
CA THR A 75 10.20 18.38 -14.31
C THR A 75 10.67 18.62 -12.88
N LYS A 76 11.27 17.59 -12.24
CA LYS A 76 11.62 17.57 -10.81
C LYS A 76 10.42 17.55 -9.87
N ASP A 77 9.21 17.33 -10.37
CA ASP A 77 8.02 17.18 -9.56
C ASP A 77 8.20 16.07 -8.52
N LEU A 78 7.75 16.35 -7.30
CA LEU A 78 7.73 15.40 -6.20
C LEU A 78 6.29 14.96 -5.96
N PHE A 79 6.12 13.68 -5.67
CA PHE A 79 4.86 13.10 -5.22
C PHE A 79 5.16 11.94 -4.26
N ALA A 80 4.16 11.55 -3.49
CA ALA A 80 4.25 10.41 -2.60
C ALA A 80 3.26 9.32 -2.99
N VAL A 81 3.61 8.07 -2.67
CA VAL A 81 2.79 6.89 -2.97
C VAL A 81 2.65 6.03 -1.73
N GLU A 82 1.42 5.75 -1.34
CA GLU A 82 1.07 4.73 -0.35
C GLU A 82 0.62 3.46 -1.07
N CYS A 83 1.19 2.32 -0.71
CA CYS A 83 0.90 1.02 -1.30
C CYS A 83 -0.03 0.20 -0.39
N LYS A 84 -1.13 -0.32 -0.93
CA LYS A 84 -2.03 -1.22 -0.22
C LYS A 84 -2.40 -2.43 -1.06
N PHE A 85 -2.07 -3.61 -0.56
CA PHE A 85 -2.57 -4.86 -1.13
C PHE A 85 -3.74 -5.41 -0.31
N ARG A 86 -4.78 -5.88 -0.99
CA ARG A 86 -5.92 -6.59 -0.38
C ARG A 86 -6.23 -7.84 -1.18
N SER A 87 -6.30 -8.99 -0.51
CA SER A 87 -6.62 -10.24 -1.20
C SER A 87 -8.08 -10.28 -1.68
N ASN A 88 -9.01 -9.67 -0.94
CA ASN A 88 -10.43 -9.67 -1.28
C ASN A 88 -11.13 -8.38 -0.81
N PRO A 89 -12.23 -7.98 -1.47
CA PRO A 89 -13.21 -7.07 -0.88
C PRO A 89 -13.80 -7.64 0.41
N VAL A 90 -14.37 -6.77 1.25
CA VAL A 90 -15.05 -7.14 2.49
C VAL A 90 -16.49 -6.64 2.47
N LYS A 91 -17.40 -7.36 3.12
CA LYS A 91 -18.75 -6.85 3.33
C LYS A 91 -18.70 -5.68 4.30
N SER A 92 -19.24 -4.53 3.92
CA SER A 92 -19.29 -3.39 4.83
C SER A 92 -20.31 -3.64 5.96
N SER A 93 -20.01 -3.10 7.14
CA SER A 93 -20.95 -3.09 8.27
C SER A 93 -21.91 -1.89 8.23
N LYS A 94 -21.64 -0.90 7.38
CA LYS A 94 -22.39 0.36 7.30
C LYS A 94 -23.41 0.36 6.16
N ILE A 95 -23.19 -0.49 5.17
CA ILE A 95 -24.00 -0.61 3.95
C ILE A 95 -24.13 -2.08 3.58
N ASN A 96 -25.18 -2.45 2.85
CA ASN A 96 -25.38 -3.83 2.40
C ASN A 96 -24.66 -4.11 1.07
N ASP A 97 -23.36 -3.84 1.01
CA ASP A 97 -22.53 -4.04 -0.18
C ASP A 97 -21.07 -4.40 0.17
N TYR A 98 -20.28 -4.79 -0.83
CA TYR A 98 -18.85 -5.05 -0.72
C TYR A 98 -18.02 -3.79 -0.98
N VAL A 99 -16.96 -3.64 -0.20
CA VAL A 99 -16.03 -2.51 -0.26
C VAL A 99 -14.60 -2.99 -0.18
N VAL A 100 -13.67 -2.17 -0.66
CA VAL A 100 -12.25 -2.32 -0.37
C VAL A 100 -11.91 -1.49 0.86
N ASN A 101 -11.61 -2.15 1.98
CA ASN A 101 -11.10 -1.48 3.17
C ASN A 101 -9.58 -1.25 3.02
N TRP A 102 -9.19 -0.06 2.56
CA TRP A 102 -7.80 0.22 2.18
C TRP A 102 -6.95 0.73 3.35
N SER A 103 -7.54 1.35 4.37
CA SER A 103 -6.78 1.98 5.46
C SER A 103 -7.64 2.27 6.70
N LYS A 104 -7.01 2.74 7.79
CA LYS A 104 -7.69 3.21 9.00
C LYS A 104 -7.81 4.74 9.01
N PRO A 105 -8.85 5.34 9.62
CA PRO A 105 -9.05 6.79 9.63
C PRO A 105 -7.81 7.59 10.07
N GLU A 106 -7.07 7.11 11.06
CA GLU A 106 -5.87 7.77 11.58
C GLU A 106 -4.75 7.80 10.54
N GLN A 107 -4.58 6.73 9.76
CA GLN A 107 -3.60 6.69 8.68
C GLN A 107 -3.96 7.66 7.57
N ILE A 108 -5.23 7.71 7.17
CA ILE A 108 -5.73 8.66 6.16
C ILE A 108 -5.43 10.10 6.59
N LYS A 109 -5.73 10.43 7.86
CA LYS A 109 -5.43 11.74 8.42
C LYS A 109 -3.93 12.05 8.35
N ARG A 110 -3.05 11.11 8.73
CA ARG A 110 -1.59 11.30 8.66
C ARG A 110 -1.13 11.58 7.24
N TYR A 111 -1.64 10.87 6.24
CA TYR A 111 -1.29 11.12 4.84
C TYR A 111 -1.82 12.47 4.35
N SER A 112 -2.99 12.92 4.82
CA SER A 112 -3.52 14.25 4.52
C SER A 112 -2.69 15.36 5.17
N ASP A 113 -2.27 15.16 6.42
CA ASP A 113 -1.38 16.08 7.14
C ASP A 113 -0.01 16.14 6.42
N PHE A 114 0.53 14.98 6.00
CA PHE A 114 1.75 14.89 5.20
C PHE A 114 1.62 15.65 3.88
N MET A 115 0.55 15.41 3.11
CA MET A 115 0.27 16.10 1.84
C MET A 115 0.27 17.61 2.02
N SER A 116 -0.33 18.10 3.11
CA SER A 116 -0.42 19.52 3.44
C SER A 116 0.91 20.12 3.88
N ARG A 117 1.67 19.39 4.72
CA ARG A 117 2.98 19.81 5.23
C ARG A 117 4.04 19.86 4.13
N GLU A 118 4.12 18.80 3.33
CA GLU A 118 5.13 18.66 2.27
C GLU A 118 4.76 19.41 0.99
N ARG A 119 3.49 19.78 0.82
CA ARG A 119 2.95 20.42 -0.39
C ARG A 119 3.22 19.62 -1.67
N ILE A 120 3.11 18.30 -1.58
CA ILE A 120 3.22 17.38 -2.71
C ILE A 120 1.99 16.47 -2.75
N PRO A 121 1.51 16.05 -3.93
CA PRO A 121 0.37 15.15 -4.03
C PRO A 121 0.72 13.76 -3.48
N VAL A 122 -0.27 13.14 -2.83
CA VAL A 122 -0.21 11.76 -2.36
C VAL A 122 -1.14 10.91 -3.20
N PHE A 123 -0.64 9.81 -3.73
CA PHE A 123 -1.39 8.80 -4.45
C PHE A 123 -1.47 7.52 -3.64
N ILE A 124 -2.62 6.86 -3.69
CA ILE A 124 -2.82 5.53 -3.14
C ILE A 124 -2.78 4.55 -4.30
N VAL A 125 -1.88 3.58 -4.24
CA VAL A 125 -1.83 2.47 -5.18
C VAL A 125 -2.38 1.24 -4.49
N ILE A 126 -3.50 0.73 -5.01
CA ILE A 126 -4.19 -0.43 -4.44
C ILE A 126 -4.04 -1.61 -5.38
N GLY A 127 -3.51 -2.72 -4.89
CA GLY A 127 -3.58 -4.03 -5.54
C GLY A 127 -4.70 -4.85 -4.91
N LEU A 128 -5.57 -5.43 -5.74
CA LEU A 128 -6.71 -6.23 -5.29
C LEU A 128 -6.70 -7.61 -5.95
N SER A 129 -6.90 -8.63 -5.13
CA SER A 129 -6.92 -10.05 -5.54
C SER A 129 -5.60 -10.51 -6.17
N GLY A 130 -5.52 -11.80 -6.52
CA GLY A 130 -4.27 -12.42 -6.97
C GLY A 130 -3.17 -12.41 -5.90
N GLU A 131 -1.93 -12.18 -6.35
CA GLU A 131 -0.74 -12.15 -5.49
C GLU A 131 -0.14 -10.74 -5.42
N PRO A 132 0.55 -10.34 -4.33
CA PRO A 132 1.17 -9.01 -4.22
C PRO A 132 2.08 -8.63 -5.39
N ARG A 133 2.76 -9.61 -6.01
CA ARG A 133 3.66 -9.38 -7.16
C ARG A 133 2.97 -9.51 -8.52
N SER A 134 1.69 -9.84 -8.52
CA SER A 134 0.86 -9.99 -9.71
C SER A 134 -0.61 -9.85 -9.30
N PRO A 135 -1.04 -8.66 -8.85
CA PRO A 135 -2.41 -8.46 -8.44
C PRO A 135 -3.32 -8.58 -9.66
N GLU A 136 -4.54 -9.04 -9.45
CA GLU A 136 -5.52 -9.17 -10.54
C GLU A 136 -5.97 -7.79 -11.02
N TYR A 137 -6.28 -6.90 -10.06
CA TYR A 137 -6.64 -5.52 -10.32
C TYR A 137 -5.66 -4.57 -9.64
N MET A 138 -5.41 -3.42 -10.27
CA MET A 138 -4.62 -2.35 -9.69
C MET A 138 -5.29 -1.01 -9.92
N PHE A 139 -5.29 -0.17 -8.89
CA PHE A 139 -5.87 1.16 -8.92
C PHE A 139 -4.83 2.19 -8.50
N CYS A 140 -4.86 3.37 -9.10
CA CYS A 140 -4.02 4.51 -8.72
C CYS A 140 -4.89 5.76 -8.62
N LEU A 141 -5.17 6.19 -7.39
CA LEU A 141 -6.06 7.31 -7.11
C LEU A 141 -5.37 8.35 -6.22
N PRO A 142 -5.65 9.65 -6.40
CA PRO A 142 -5.18 10.66 -5.48
C PRO A 142 -5.85 10.46 -4.11
N LEU A 143 -5.14 10.76 -3.02
CA LEU A 143 -5.65 10.64 -1.65
C LEU A 143 -6.99 11.37 -1.45
N THR A 144 -7.19 12.50 -2.15
CA THR A 144 -8.44 13.27 -2.12
C THR A 144 -9.67 12.49 -2.62
N SER A 145 -9.46 11.43 -3.41
CA SER A 145 -10.52 10.51 -3.87
C SER A 145 -10.73 9.31 -2.94
N ALA A 146 -9.94 9.19 -1.87
CA ALA A 146 -10.02 8.14 -0.85
C ALA A 146 -10.14 8.71 0.58
N PRO A 147 -11.10 9.60 0.90
CA PRO A 147 -11.17 10.26 2.21
C PRO A 147 -11.63 9.33 3.36
N TYR A 148 -12.14 8.13 3.06
CA TYR A 148 -12.69 7.19 4.03
C TYR A 148 -12.03 5.81 3.94
N PRO A 149 -12.01 5.03 5.03
CA PRO A 149 -11.45 3.67 5.08
C PRO A 149 -11.97 2.70 4.02
N GLU A 150 -13.25 2.82 3.67
CA GLU A 150 -13.95 1.93 2.77
C GLU A 150 -14.16 2.65 1.44
N ILE A 151 -13.75 2.02 0.34
CA ILE A 151 -13.98 2.51 -1.02
C ILE A 151 -14.85 1.51 -1.76
N PHE A 152 -15.88 2.02 -2.42
CA PHE A 152 -16.75 1.23 -3.29
C PHE A 152 -16.01 0.83 -4.58
N PRO A 153 -16.22 -0.38 -5.11
CA PRO A 153 -15.70 -0.78 -6.41
C PRO A 153 -16.00 0.25 -7.52
N SER A 154 -17.23 0.77 -7.58
CA SER A 154 -17.64 1.78 -8.57
C SER A 154 -16.85 3.11 -8.50
N VAL A 155 -16.23 3.42 -7.37
CA VAL A 155 -15.31 4.55 -7.24
C VAL A 155 -13.92 4.15 -7.75
N LEU A 156 -13.45 2.94 -7.41
CA LEU A 156 -12.16 2.41 -7.85
C LEU A 156 -12.06 2.23 -9.36
N ASP A 157 -13.16 1.82 -10.03
CA ASP A 157 -13.19 1.58 -11.48
C ASP A 157 -12.70 2.79 -12.30
N LYS A 158 -12.91 4.01 -11.78
CA LYS A 158 -12.46 5.26 -12.43
C LYS A 158 -10.93 5.44 -12.43
N PHE A 159 -10.24 4.66 -11.60
CA PHE A 159 -8.82 4.76 -11.32
C PHE A 159 -8.08 3.46 -11.63
N GLU A 160 -8.74 2.51 -12.30
CA GLU A 160 -8.15 1.24 -12.69
C GLU A 160 -6.99 1.46 -13.68
N ARG A 161 -5.92 0.70 -13.48
CA ARG A 161 -4.79 0.62 -14.39
C ARG A 161 -4.38 -0.84 -14.58
N ASP A 162 -3.82 -1.14 -15.74
CA ASP A 162 -3.22 -2.45 -15.99
C ASP A 162 -2.02 -2.65 -15.05
N PRO A 163 -2.03 -3.64 -14.14
CA PRO A 163 -0.95 -3.87 -13.19
C PRO A 163 0.41 -4.07 -13.85
N ARG A 164 0.43 -4.56 -15.09
CA ARG A 164 1.65 -4.90 -15.81
C ARG A 164 2.35 -3.68 -16.38
N LYS A 165 1.62 -2.58 -16.63
CA LYS A 165 2.15 -1.37 -17.27
C LYS A 165 2.94 -0.51 -16.29
N ASN A 166 3.92 0.22 -16.84
CA ASN A 166 4.68 1.20 -16.08
C ASN A 166 3.81 2.42 -15.73
N PHE A 167 4.21 3.12 -14.67
CA PHE A 167 3.62 4.40 -14.30
C PHE A 167 4.12 5.52 -15.21
N PHE A 168 3.25 6.51 -15.43
CA PHE A 168 3.55 7.74 -16.15
C PHE A 168 3.14 8.95 -15.32
N TRP A 169 3.93 10.02 -15.44
CA TRP A 169 3.62 11.31 -14.84
C TRP A 169 3.16 12.28 -15.91
N GLN A 170 1.97 12.84 -15.73
CA GLN A 170 1.41 13.81 -16.66
C GLN A 170 0.61 14.87 -15.91
N ASN A 171 1.01 16.14 -16.04
CA ASN A 171 0.28 17.30 -15.51
C ASN A 171 -0.08 17.17 -14.02
N GLY A 172 0.86 16.71 -13.18
CA GLY A 172 0.61 16.57 -11.75
C GLY A 172 -0.13 15.29 -11.34
N ILE A 173 -0.42 14.39 -12.29
CA ILE A 173 -1.18 13.16 -12.07
C ILE A 173 -0.32 11.94 -12.39
N LEU A 174 -0.34 10.98 -11.45
CA LEU A 174 0.24 9.65 -11.62
C LEU A 174 -0.78 8.72 -12.29
N LYS A 175 -0.38 8.06 -13.39
CA LYS A 175 -1.22 7.14 -14.19
C LYS A 175 -0.54 5.79 -14.35
#